data_AF-A0A3P7LSM3-F1
#
_entry.id   AF-A0A3P7LSM3-F1
#
_cell.length_a   1.000
_cell.length_b   1.000
_cell.length_c   1.000
_cell.angle_alpha   90.00
_cell.angle_beta   90.00
_cell.angle_gamma   90.00
#
_symmetry.space_group_name_H-M   'P 1'
#
loop_
_entity.id
_entity.type
_entity.pdbx_description
1 polymer ?
#
loop_
_entity_poly.entity_id
_entity_poly.type
_entity_poly.pdbx_seq_one_letter_code
_entity_poly.pdbx_strand_id
1 'polypeptide(L)'
;MFADDVQIWKGIKSAADEDEFQKNLCRLKDWSRKWLLSFNSNKCTLLRLRNRNPVPDARSYHLIAHCCRVSSLQEVSLFISKMLEDGKVANATHNITAWYLRAKLRDSSNTLSLVADFDDDGEAHAGARLLHLLTMAANEGIAVMVSRWFGGIKLGPDRFKHINNAASSLLAEQKMLKSTDPPKSKAKNKGKR
;
A
#
# COMPACT_ATOMS: atom_id res chain seq x y z
N MET A 1 -10.98 30.40 1.26
CA MET A 1 -10.95 29.15 2.03
C MET A 1 -11.59 28.08 1.17
N PHE A 2 -10.81 27.17 0.59
CA PHE A 2 -11.36 26.05 -0.17
C PHE A 2 -11.37 24.82 0.74
N ALA A 3 -12.53 24.22 0.90
CA ALA A 3 -12.72 22.96 1.61
C ALA A 3 -13.36 22.02 0.59
N ASP A 4 -12.55 21.50 -0.33
CA ASP A 4 -13.10 20.96 -1.59
C ASP A 4 -13.07 19.42 -1.69
N ASP A 5 -12.50 18.70 -0.72
CA ASP A 5 -12.43 17.23 -0.78
C ASP A 5 -13.01 16.59 0.50
N VAL A 6 -14.30 16.25 0.48
CA VAL A 6 -14.93 15.42 1.52
C VAL A 6 -14.97 13.97 1.03
N GLN A 7 -14.16 13.12 1.66
CA GLN A 7 -14.16 11.69 1.40
C GLN A 7 -15.25 11.01 2.22
N ILE A 8 -16.27 10.48 1.53
CA ILE A 8 -17.32 9.64 2.14
C ILE A 8 -17.01 8.19 1.78
N TRP A 9 -16.83 7.35 2.79
CA TRP A 9 -16.49 5.94 2.62
C TRP A 9 -17.42 5.07 3.47
N LYS A 10 -17.83 3.92 2.93
CA LYS A 10 -18.60 2.89 3.62
C LYS A 10 -17.96 1.54 3.31
N GLY A 11 -17.75 0.71 4.34
CA GLY A 11 -17.31 -0.67 4.14
C GLY A 11 -18.44 -1.47 3.50
N ILE A 12 -18.28 -1.89 2.25
CA ILE A 12 -19.25 -2.71 1.52
C ILE A 12 -18.93 -4.19 1.79
N LYS A 13 -19.79 -4.87 2.56
CA LYS A 13 -19.64 -6.31 2.90
C LYS A 13 -20.54 -7.20 2.03
N SER A 14 -21.64 -6.66 1.53
CA SER A 14 -22.63 -7.36 0.70
C SER A 14 -23.09 -6.51 -0.50
N ALA A 15 -23.76 -7.15 -1.47
CA ALA A 15 -24.39 -6.43 -2.60
C ALA A 15 -25.50 -5.47 -2.11
N ALA A 16 -26.20 -5.81 -1.03
CA ALA A 16 -27.19 -4.92 -0.42
C ALA A 16 -26.55 -3.64 0.14
N ASP A 17 -25.34 -3.73 0.70
CA ASP A 17 -24.61 -2.55 1.20
C ASP A 17 -24.22 -1.59 0.06
N GLU A 18 -23.90 -2.14 -1.11
CA GLU A 18 -23.59 -1.39 -2.33
C GLU A 18 -24.83 -0.64 -2.82
N ASP A 19 -25.97 -1.33 -2.93
CA ASP A 19 -27.25 -0.72 -3.32
C ASP A 19 -27.67 0.40 -2.36
N GLU A 20 -27.47 0.20 -1.06
CA GLU A 20 -27.76 1.21 -0.05
C GLU A 20 -26.81 2.41 -0.15
N PHE A 21 -25.53 2.19 -0.41
CA PHE A 21 -24.58 3.27 -0.62
C PHE A 21 -24.94 4.08 -1.87
N GLN A 22 -25.34 3.42 -2.95
CA GLN A 22 -25.79 4.08 -4.17
C GLN A 22 -27.05 4.93 -3.92
N LYS A 23 -28.01 4.43 -3.13
CA LYS A 23 -29.20 5.21 -2.72
C LYS A 23 -28.83 6.46 -1.92
N ASN A 24 -27.84 6.37 -1.04
CA ASN A 24 -27.36 7.53 -0.28
C ASN A 24 -26.71 8.59 -1.17
N LEU A 25 -25.93 8.19 -2.17
CA LEU A 25 -25.36 9.11 -3.16
C LEU A 25 -26.44 9.81 -3.99
N CYS A 26 -27.48 9.08 -4.41
CA CYS A 26 -28.63 9.67 -5.11
C CYS A 26 -29.35 10.71 -4.23
N ARG A 27 -29.59 10.40 -2.95
CA ARG A 27 -30.19 11.34 -2.00
C ARG A 27 -29.34 12.60 -1.80
N LEU A 28 -28.02 12.45 -1.72
CA LEU A 28 -27.10 13.58 -1.59
C LEU A 28 -27.16 14.50 -2.82
N LYS A 29 -27.21 13.91 -4.02
CA LYS A 29 -27.38 14.65 -5.27
C LYS A 29 -28.69 15.42 -5.33
N ASP A 30 -29.80 14.80 -4.91
CA ASP A 30 -31.11 15.42 -4.89
C ASP A 30 -31.20 16.55 -3.85
N TRP A 31 -30.60 16.34 -2.67
CA TRP A 31 -30.46 17.37 -1.64
C TRP A 31 -29.67 18.57 -2.16
N SER A 32 -28.50 18.35 -2.76
CA SER A 32 -27.70 19.44 -3.32
C SER A 32 -28.45 20.25 -4.39
N ARG A 33 -29.17 19.58 -5.30
CA ARG A 33 -30.01 20.24 -6.31
C ARG A 33 -31.09 21.10 -5.66
N LYS A 34 -31.76 20.56 -4.64
CA LYS A 34 -32.84 21.25 -3.91
C LYS A 34 -32.35 22.51 -3.20
N TRP A 35 -31.13 22.50 -2.69
CA TRP A 35 -30.55 23.61 -1.93
C TRP A 35 -29.60 24.50 -2.73
N LEU A 36 -29.58 24.38 -4.06
CA LEU A 36 -28.76 25.19 -4.99
C LEU A 36 -27.26 25.23 -4.64
N LEU A 37 -26.74 24.16 -4.03
CA LEU A 37 -25.31 24.01 -3.80
C LEU A 37 -24.64 23.58 -5.11
N SER A 38 -23.53 24.22 -5.47
CA SER A 38 -22.72 23.92 -6.67
C SER A 38 -21.92 22.62 -6.51
N PHE A 39 -22.64 21.50 -6.41
CA PHE A 39 -22.06 20.17 -6.34
C PHE A 39 -21.76 19.64 -7.74
N ASN A 40 -20.49 19.50 -8.08
CA ASN A 40 -20.09 18.93 -9.36
C ASN A 40 -20.18 17.39 -9.30
N SER A 41 -21.31 16.83 -9.74
CA SER A 41 -21.51 15.38 -9.75
C SER A 41 -20.51 14.61 -10.61
N ASN A 42 -19.84 15.26 -11.58
CA ASN A 42 -18.82 14.63 -12.41
C ASN A 42 -17.49 14.43 -11.64
N LYS A 43 -17.30 15.13 -10.53
CA LYS A 43 -16.15 14.93 -9.63
C LYS A 43 -16.41 13.82 -8.60
N CYS A 44 -17.65 13.42 -8.37
CA CYS A 44 -17.98 12.33 -7.47
C CYS A 44 -17.63 10.99 -8.10
N THR A 45 -16.61 10.33 -7.55
CA THR A 45 -16.08 9.07 -8.09
C THR A 45 -16.18 7.96 -7.05
N LEU A 46 -16.80 6.84 -7.45
CA LEU A 46 -16.89 5.64 -6.63
C LEU A 46 -15.54 4.90 -6.68
N LEU A 47 -14.78 4.94 -5.59
CA LEU A 47 -13.54 4.18 -5.47
C LEU A 47 -13.81 2.86 -4.77
N ARG A 48 -13.77 1.76 -5.52
CA ARG A 48 -13.93 0.41 -4.98
C ARG A 48 -12.60 -0.17 -4.51
N LEU A 49 -12.22 0.14 -3.28
CA LEU A 49 -11.00 -0.38 -2.65
C LEU A 49 -11.23 -1.83 -2.21
N ARG A 50 -10.62 -2.80 -2.91
CA ARG A 50 -10.69 -4.23 -2.57
C ARG A 50 -9.28 -4.79 -2.39
N ASN A 51 -9.05 -5.53 -1.30
CA ASN A 51 -7.78 -6.19 -0.99
C ASN A 51 -7.68 -7.63 -1.54
N ARG A 52 -8.69 -8.12 -2.27
CA ARG A 52 -8.76 -9.50 -2.79
C ARG A 52 -9.20 -9.50 -4.25
N ASN A 53 -8.64 -10.42 -5.04
CA ASN A 53 -8.91 -10.65 -6.47
C ASN A 53 -10.39 -10.40 -6.85
N PRO A 54 -10.71 -9.30 -7.56
CA PRO A 54 -12.03 -9.09 -8.13
C PRO A 54 -11.99 -9.12 -9.67
N VAL A 55 -13.17 -9.41 -10.24
CA VAL A 55 -13.45 -9.34 -11.68
C VAL A 55 -13.11 -7.93 -12.21
N PRO A 56 -12.38 -7.81 -13.33
CA PRO A 56 -12.01 -6.52 -13.88
C PRO A 56 -13.24 -5.79 -14.41
N ASP A 57 -13.75 -4.83 -13.64
CA ASP A 57 -14.60 -3.77 -14.18
C ASP A 57 -13.70 -2.60 -14.59
N ALA A 58 -13.85 -2.11 -15.82
CA ALA A 58 -12.92 -1.20 -16.50
C ALA A 58 -12.81 0.20 -15.87
N ARG A 59 -13.54 0.47 -14.78
CA ARG A 59 -13.63 1.78 -14.10
C ARG A 59 -13.12 1.79 -12.66
N SER A 60 -12.69 0.66 -12.13
CA SER A 60 -12.27 0.59 -10.74
C SER A 60 -10.75 0.69 -10.58
N TYR A 61 -10.34 1.55 -9.64
CA TYR A 61 -8.97 1.61 -9.16
C TYR A 61 -8.67 0.35 -8.35
N HIS A 62 -7.64 -0.39 -8.75
CA HIS A 62 -7.25 -1.63 -8.11
C HIS A 62 -5.78 -1.63 -7.73
N LEU A 63 -5.50 -2.23 -6.58
CA LEU A 63 -4.18 -2.46 -6.05
C LEU A 63 -4.13 -3.89 -5.53
N ILE A 64 -3.00 -4.56 -5.74
CA ILE A 64 -2.71 -5.83 -5.11
C ILE A 64 -1.30 -5.74 -4.52
N ALA A 65 -1.17 -6.06 -3.24
CA ALA A 65 0.12 -6.14 -2.58
C ALA A 65 0.55 -7.61 -2.47
N HIS A 66 1.85 -7.83 -2.66
CA HIS A 66 2.52 -9.11 -2.47
C HIS A 66 3.73 -8.88 -1.57
N CYS A 67 4.01 -9.81 -0.66
CA CYS A 67 5.19 -9.74 0.19
C CYS A 67 5.84 -11.10 0.34
N CYS A 68 7.16 -11.09 0.53
CA CYS A 68 7.95 -12.29 0.78
C CYS A 68 9.02 -12.01 1.84
N ARG A 69 9.37 -13.04 2.62
CA ARG A 69 10.57 -13.01 3.47
C ARG A 69 11.77 -13.32 2.58
N VAL A 70 12.80 -12.49 2.68
CA VAL A 70 14.02 -12.59 1.88
C VAL A 70 15.25 -12.48 2.78
N SER A 71 16.22 -13.34 2.53
CA SER A 71 17.49 -13.43 3.27
C SER A 71 18.69 -12.97 2.43
N SER A 72 18.52 -12.85 1.11
CA SER A 72 19.59 -12.52 0.17
C SER A 72 19.07 -11.69 -1.01
N LEU A 73 19.99 -11.04 -1.74
CA LEU A 73 19.65 -10.29 -2.95
C LEU A 73 19.13 -11.20 -4.06
N GLN A 74 19.62 -12.44 -4.12
CA GLN A 74 19.17 -13.45 -5.07
C GLN A 74 17.69 -13.81 -4.84
N GLU A 75 17.27 -13.93 -3.57
CA GLU A 75 15.86 -14.17 -3.23
C GLU A 75 14.97 -12.98 -3.57
N VAL A 76 15.46 -11.75 -3.44
CA VAL A 76 14.74 -10.55 -3.89
C VAL A 76 14.51 -10.60 -5.40
N SER A 77 15.56 -10.86 -6.17
CA SER A 77 15.46 -10.98 -7.63
C SER A 77 14.50 -12.10 -8.02
N LEU A 78 14.60 -13.26 -7.37
CA LEU A 78 13.69 -14.39 -7.59
C LEU A 78 12.24 -14.02 -7.27
N PHE A 79 11.99 -13.32 -6.17
CA PHE A 79 10.66 -12.83 -5.82
C PHE A 79 10.07 -11.93 -6.92
N ILE A 80 10.84 -10.94 -7.38
CA ILE A 80 10.39 -10.01 -8.43
C ILE A 80 10.11 -10.79 -9.73
N SER A 81 11.05 -11.62 -10.18
CA SER A 81 10.88 -12.43 -11.39
C SER A 81 9.66 -13.35 -11.28
N LYS A 82 9.48 -14.01 -10.14
CA LYS A 82 8.35 -14.92 -9.92
C LYS A 82 7.00 -14.19 -9.93
N MET A 83 6.95 -12.98 -9.39
CA MET A 83 5.75 -12.15 -9.45
C MET A 83 5.42 -11.72 -10.87
N LEU A 84 6.43 -11.37 -11.67
CA LEU A 84 6.27 -10.98 -13.07
C LEU A 84 5.97 -12.15 -14.02
N GLU A 85 6.08 -13.40 -13.57
CA GLU A 85 5.57 -14.57 -14.32
C GLU A 85 4.03 -14.60 -14.33
N ASP A 86 3.36 -14.04 -13.31
CA ASP A 86 1.90 -13.91 -13.31
C ASP A 86 1.49 -12.80 -14.28
N GLY A 87 0.83 -13.18 -15.38
CA GLY A 87 0.34 -12.25 -16.40
C GLY A 87 -0.58 -11.16 -15.84
N LYS A 88 -1.21 -11.34 -14.68
CA LYS A 88 -1.98 -10.25 -14.04
C LYS A 88 -1.04 -9.16 -13.57
N VAL A 89 -0.04 -9.53 -12.78
CA VAL A 89 0.95 -8.61 -12.20
C VAL A 89 1.81 -7.98 -13.29
N ALA A 90 2.30 -8.78 -14.24
CA ALA A 90 3.09 -8.29 -15.36
C ALA A 90 2.38 -7.21 -16.20
N ASN A 91 1.06 -7.33 -16.34
CA ASN A 91 0.23 -6.37 -17.09
C ASN A 91 -0.37 -5.26 -16.21
N ALA A 92 0.07 -5.13 -14.95
CA ALA A 92 -0.30 -3.98 -14.13
C ALA A 92 0.25 -2.69 -14.73
N THR A 93 -0.39 -1.56 -14.43
CA THR A 93 0.08 -0.25 -14.89
C THR A 93 1.40 0.14 -14.23
N HIS A 94 1.55 -0.19 -12.94
CA HIS A 94 2.76 0.04 -12.17
C HIS A 94 2.96 -1.11 -11.18
N ASN A 95 4.15 -1.70 -11.13
CA ASN A 95 4.59 -2.72 -10.20
C ASN A 95 5.65 -2.14 -9.27
N ILE A 96 5.19 -1.39 -8.27
CA ILE A 96 6.07 -0.67 -7.34
C ILE A 96 6.71 -1.70 -6.42
N THR A 97 8.03 -1.68 -6.28
CA THR A 97 8.75 -2.60 -5.38
C THR A 97 9.53 -1.85 -4.32
N ALA A 98 9.64 -2.44 -3.14
CA ALA A 98 10.53 -1.98 -2.09
C ALA A 98 10.95 -3.16 -1.22
N TRP A 99 12.20 -3.18 -0.79
CA TRP A 99 12.72 -4.24 0.06
C TRP A 99 13.87 -3.73 0.92
N TYR A 100 14.08 -4.40 2.05
CA TYR A 100 15.25 -4.16 2.88
C TYR A 100 15.64 -5.41 3.69
N LEU A 101 16.93 -5.68 3.73
CA LEU A 101 17.50 -6.88 4.35
C LEU A 101 18.94 -6.65 4.78
N ARG A 102 19.46 -7.53 5.63
CA ARG A 102 20.89 -7.52 5.99
C ARG A 102 21.67 -8.43 5.05
N ALA A 103 22.64 -7.86 4.33
CA ALA A 103 23.50 -8.60 3.41
C ALA A 103 24.98 -8.26 3.63
N LYS A 104 25.85 -9.19 3.22
CA LYS A 104 27.28 -8.94 3.11
C LYS A 104 27.55 -8.17 1.82
N LEU A 105 28.00 -6.91 1.94
CA LEU A 105 28.36 -6.07 0.78
C LEU A 105 29.69 -6.47 0.14
N ARG A 106 30.56 -7.16 0.87
CA ARG A 106 31.86 -7.64 0.41
C ARG A 106 32.08 -9.05 0.92
N ASP A 107 32.60 -9.91 0.05
CA ASP A 107 32.80 -11.33 0.34
C ASP A 107 33.75 -11.54 1.55
N SER A 108 34.73 -10.65 1.71
CA SER A 108 35.69 -10.65 2.82
C SER A 108 35.19 -10.01 4.12
N SER A 109 33.98 -9.43 4.14
CA SER A 109 33.41 -8.79 5.34
C SER A 109 32.56 -9.78 6.13
N ASN A 110 32.88 -9.98 7.41
CA ASN A 110 31.99 -10.71 8.31
C ASN A 110 30.84 -9.84 8.85
N THR A 111 30.85 -8.54 8.56
CA THR A 111 29.81 -7.60 8.99
C THR A 111 28.64 -7.58 8.01
N LEU A 112 27.44 -7.85 8.53
CA LEU A 112 26.17 -7.72 7.83
C LEU A 112 25.71 -6.26 7.85
N SER A 113 25.64 -5.63 6.68
CA SER A 113 25.13 -4.28 6.52
C SER A 113 23.66 -4.30 6.10
N LEU A 114 22.89 -3.31 6.56
CA LEU A 114 21.53 -3.11 6.09
C LEU A 114 21.57 -2.57 4.66
N VAL A 115 20.93 -3.29 3.74
CA VAL A 115 20.78 -2.90 2.33
C VAL A 115 19.29 -2.74 2.07
N ALA A 116 18.94 -1.70 1.34
CA ALA A 116 17.57 -1.31 1.04
C ALA A 116 17.52 -0.73 -0.36
N ASP A 117 16.48 -1.05 -1.11
CA ASP A 117 16.28 -0.54 -2.47
C ASP A 117 14.78 -0.50 -2.81
N PHE A 118 14.44 0.23 -3.87
CA PHE A 118 13.08 0.39 -4.35
C PHE A 118 13.02 0.65 -5.86
N ASP A 119 11.87 0.35 -6.45
CA ASP A 119 11.53 0.72 -7.82
C ASP A 119 10.13 1.34 -7.84
N ASP A 120 10.02 2.51 -8.46
CA ASP A 120 8.75 3.22 -8.64
C ASP A 120 7.91 2.65 -9.80
N ASP A 121 8.54 1.95 -10.76
CA ASP A 121 7.91 1.49 -12.02
C ASP A 121 7.01 2.54 -12.68
N GLY A 122 7.52 3.77 -12.81
CA GLY A 122 6.78 4.90 -13.40
C GLY A 122 5.78 5.59 -12.47
N GLU A 123 5.50 5.05 -11.27
CA GLU A 123 4.73 5.72 -10.22
C GLU A 123 5.63 6.60 -9.35
N ALA A 124 6.02 7.77 -9.87
CA ALA A 124 6.98 8.65 -9.20
C ALA A 124 6.72 8.84 -7.70
N HIS A 125 7.76 8.63 -6.89
CA HIS A 125 7.83 8.71 -5.43
C HIS A 125 7.15 7.57 -4.65
N ALA A 126 6.52 6.60 -5.30
CA ALA A 126 5.79 5.55 -4.60
C ALA A 126 6.72 4.54 -3.91
N GLY A 127 7.77 4.08 -4.58
CA GLY A 127 8.76 3.14 -4.08
C GLY A 127 9.52 3.69 -2.88
N ALA A 128 10.01 4.94 -2.95
CA ALA A 128 10.67 5.57 -1.80
C ALA A 128 9.76 5.67 -0.56
N ARG A 129 8.47 6.00 -0.76
CA ARG A 129 7.47 6.07 0.32
C ARG A 129 7.15 4.68 0.88
N LEU A 130 7.07 3.68 0.01
CA LEU A 130 6.83 2.29 0.39
C LEU A 130 8.03 1.76 1.19
N LEU A 131 9.26 2.01 0.74
CA LEU A 131 10.48 1.62 1.45
C LEU A 131 10.56 2.25 2.83
N HIS A 132 10.19 3.53 2.95
CA HIS A 132 10.12 4.20 4.24
C HIS A 132 9.15 3.49 5.20
N LEU A 133 7.95 3.13 4.72
CA LEU A 133 6.96 2.36 5.49
C LEU A 133 7.53 1.01 5.94
N LEU A 134 8.18 0.27 5.04
CA LEU A 134 8.78 -1.03 5.37
C LEU A 134 9.85 -0.88 6.46
N THR A 135 10.75 0.08 6.29
CA THR A 135 11.85 0.33 7.23
C THR A 135 11.33 0.67 8.63
N MET A 136 10.19 1.37 8.74
CA MET A 136 9.60 1.71 10.03
C MET A 136 8.83 0.55 10.66
N ALA A 137 7.95 -0.10 9.90
CA ALA A 137 6.91 -0.97 10.46
C ALA A 137 7.16 -2.48 10.29
N ALA A 138 7.87 -2.90 9.24
CA ALA A 138 8.03 -4.31 8.90
C ALA A 138 9.25 -4.93 9.61
N ASN A 139 9.36 -6.26 9.67
CA ASN A 139 10.59 -6.91 10.11
C ASN A 139 11.70 -6.81 9.05
N GLU A 140 12.98 -6.90 9.47
CA GLU A 140 14.08 -6.99 8.51
C GLU A 140 13.93 -8.23 7.62
N GLY A 141 14.41 -8.17 6.37
CA GLY A 141 14.35 -9.30 5.44
C GLY A 141 12.99 -9.42 4.77
N ILE A 142 12.42 -8.30 4.33
CA ILE A 142 11.11 -8.26 3.68
C ILE A 142 11.21 -7.57 2.34
N ALA A 143 10.65 -8.21 1.32
CA ALA A 143 10.38 -7.62 0.03
C ALA A 143 8.87 -7.46 -0.17
N VAL A 144 8.45 -6.33 -0.73
CA VAL A 144 7.06 -6.02 -1.07
C VAL A 144 6.98 -5.53 -2.49
N MET A 145 5.96 -5.99 -3.20
CA MET A 145 5.53 -5.47 -4.50
C MET A 145 4.08 -5.02 -4.37
N VAL A 146 3.76 -3.83 -4.87
CA VAL A 146 2.39 -3.32 -4.97
C VAL A 146 2.10 -3.06 -6.44
N SER A 147 1.27 -3.92 -7.02
CA SER A 147 0.77 -3.78 -8.38
C SER A 147 -0.45 -2.88 -8.40
N ARG A 148 -0.45 -1.89 -9.27
CA ARG A 148 -1.51 -0.90 -9.45
C ARG A 148 -2.05 -0.94 -10.88
N TRP A 149 -3.37 -0.90 -11.02
CA TRP A 149 -4.04 -0.70 -12.31
C TRP A 149 -4.71 0.67 -12.36
N PHE A 150 -4.48 1.40 -13.47
CA PHE A 150 -5.12 2.68 -13.70
C PHE A 150 -6.58 2.50 -14.11
N GLY A 151 -7.49 2.82 -13.19
CA GLY A 151 -8.95 2.77 -13.43
C GLY A 151 -9.52 4.02 -14.13
N GLY A 152 -8.72 4.80 -14.86
CA GLY A 152 -9.19 6.00 -15.59
C GLY A 152 -9.20 7.32 -14.80
N ILE A 153 -8.89 7.32 -13.50
CA ILE A 153 -8.96 8.51 -12.63
C ILE A 153 -7.60 8.84 -12.01
N LYS A 154 -7.19 10.11 -12.11
CA LYS A 154 -5.98 10.62 -11.46
C LYS A 154 -6.27 10.95 -9.99
N LEU A 155 -5.90 10.02 -9.10
CA LEU A 155 -6.04 10.16 -7.64
C LEU A 155 -5.14 11.23 -6.99
N GLY A 156 -4.20 11.83 -7.74
CA GLY A 156 -3.25 12.77 -7.16
C GLY A 156 -2.44 12.13 -6.01
N PRO A 157 -2.00 12.90 -5.01
CA PRO A 157 -1.19 12.39 -3.90
C PRO A 157 -1.86 11.31 -3.03
N ASP A 158 -3.19 11.22 -3.02
CA ASP A 158 -3.92 10.25 -2.19
C ASP A 158 -3.65 8.80 -2.59
N ARG A 159 -3.24 8.55 -3.84
CA ARG A 159 -2.82 7.21 -4.30
C ARG A 159 -1.73 6.60 -3.43
N PHE A 160 -0.82 7.41 -2.88
CA PHE A 160 0.27 6.93 -2.02
C PHE A 160 -0.25 6.39 -0.69
N LYS A 161 -1.34 6.96 -0.15
CA LYS A 161 -2.00 6.43 1.05
C LYS A 161 -2.56 5.04 0.77
N HIS A 162 -3.19 4.84 -0.40
CA HIS A 162 -3.75 3.55 -0.77
C HIS A 162 -2.66 2.48 -0.98
N ILE A 163 -1.56 2.82 -1.66
CA ILE A 163 -0.40 1.94 -1.86
C ILE A 163 0.16 1.51 -0.50
N ASN A 164 0.41 2.47 0.38
CA ASN A 164 0.94 2.21 1.72
C ASN A 164 -0.02 1.37 2.57
N ASN A 165 -1.31 1.69 2.55
CA ASN A 165 -2.32 0.94 3.30
C ASN A 165 -2.45 -0.50 2.81
N ALA A 166 -2.34 -0.74 1.50
CA ALA A 166 -2.35 -2.09 0.94
C ALA A 166 -1.16 -2.91 1.47
N ALA A 167 0.05 -2.33 1.43
CA ALA A 167 1.24 -2.97 1.98
C ALA A 167 1.14 -3.22 3.48
N SER A 168 0.76 -2.21 4.28
CA SER A 168 0.60 -2.34 5.73
C SER A 168 -0.43 -3.41 6.11
N SER A 169 -1.57 -3.46 5.41
CA SER A 169 -2.63 -4.44 5.67
C SER A 169 -2.12 -5.86 5.42
N LEU A 170 -1.39 -6.07 4.33
CA LEU A 170 -0.79 -7.36 4.01
C LEU A 170 0.26 -7.78 5.04
N LEU A 171 1.15 -6.86 5.45
CA LEU A 171 2.17 -7.16 6.45
C LEU A 171 1.57 -7.51 7.81
N ALA A 172 0.46 -6.87 8.19
CA ALA A 172 -0.29 -7.21 9.39
C ALA A 172 -0.88 -8.62 9.29
N GLU A 173 -1.52 -8.95 8.16
CA GLU A 173 -2.12 -10.26 7.90
C GLU A 173 -1.06 -11.38 7.96
N GLN A 174 0.11 -11.15 7.37
CA GLN A 174 1.22 -12.11 7.34
C GLN A 174 2.06 -12.14 8.63
N LYS A 175 1.69 -11.35 9.65
CA LYS A 175 2.44 -11.21 10.92
C LYS A 175 3.91 -10.87 10.68
N MET A 176 4.14 -9.91 9.80
CA MET A 176 5.47 -9.45 9.35
C MET A 176 5.84 -8.06 9.89
N LEU A 177 5.05 -7.52 10.81
CA LEU A 177 5.33 -6.27 11.50
C LEU A 177 6.29 -6.47 12.68
N LYS A 178 7.05 -5.42 13.04
CA LYS A 178 7.89 -5.40 14.24
C LYS A 178 7.04 -5.53 15.49
N SER A 179 7.52 -6.27 16.48
CA SER A 179 6.95 -6.23 17.82
C SER A 179 7.14 -4.83 18.41
N THR A 180 6.06 -4.21 18.88
CA THR A 180 6.07 -2.90 19.53
C THR A 180 6.59 -2.94 20.97
N ASP A 181 7.34 -3.97 21.36
CA ASP A 181 7.91 -4.06 22.70
C ASP A 181 8.98 -2.97 22.85
N PRO A 182 8.84 -2.04 23.81
CA PRO A 182 9.88 -1.06 24.07
C PRO A 182 11.17 -1.79 24.46
N PRO A 183 12.36 -1.30 24.03
CA PRO A 183 13.61 -1.92 24.41
C PRO A 183 13.75 -1.90 25.94
N LYS A 184 13.77 -3.09 26.57
CA LYS A 184 14.08 -3.22 28.01
C LYS A 184 15.45 -2.60 28.25
N SER A 185 15.47 -1.42 28.87
CA SER A 185 16.70 -0.78 29.30
C SER A 185 17.40 -1.71 30.30
N LYS A 186 18.64 -2.11 29.97
CA LYS A 186 19.50 -2.82 30.93
C LYS A 186 19.73 -1.89 32.11
N ALA A 187 19.20 -2.26 33.28
CA ALA A 187 19.45 -1.56 34.54
C ALA A 187 20.95 -1.54 34.80
N LYS A 188 21.57 -0.34 34.74
CA LYS A 188 22.94 -0.13 35.21
C LYS A 188 22.94 -0.26 36.74
N ASN A 189 23.43 -1.38 37.25
CA ASN A 189 23.80 -1.51 38.66
C ASN A 189 24.89 -0.47 38.98
N LYS A 190 24.52 0.63 39.62
CA LYS A 190 25.48 1.52 40.29
C LYS A 190 25.91 0.83 41.59
N GLY A 191 27.12 0.28 41.61
CA GLY A 191 27.78 -0.15 42.83
C GLY A 191 27.97 1.05 43.77
N LYS A 192 27.48 0.91 45.00
CA LYS A 192 27.86 1.77 46.14
C LYS A 192 29.29 1.41 46.54
N ARG A 193 30.20 2.37 46.47
CA ARG A 193 31.41 2.44 47.28
C ARG A 193 31.19 3.53 48.32
#